data_AF-A0A969Y5V5-F1
#
_entry.id   AF-A0A969Y5V5-F1
#
_cell.length_a   1.000
_cell.length_b   1.000
_cell.length_c   1.000
_cell.angle_alpha   90.00
_cell.angle_beta   90.00
_cell.angle_gamma   90.00
#
_symmetry.space_group_name_H-M   'P 1'
#
loop_
_entity.id
_entity.type
_entity.pdbx_description
1 polymer ?
#
loop_
_entity_poly.entity_id
_entity_poly.type
_entity_poly.pdbx_seq_one_letter_code
_entity_poly.pdbx_strand_id
1 'polypeptide(L)' 'MVLPSTYRLTIAGIERELPVVAVAPGLAIASFVILGDAELVEKTAPELVRRLPSVQYLVSAEAKGIPLA' A
#
# COMPACT_ATOMS: atom_id res chain seq x y z
N MET A 1 13.65 19.57 -12.04
CA MET A 1 13.39 18.11 -12.10
C MET A 1 11.89 17.92 -12.23
N VAL A 2 11.42 17.27 -13.28
CA VAL A 2 10.00 16.94 -13.44
C VAL A 2 9.77 15.57 -12.77
N LEU A 3 8.81 15.49 -11.85
CA LEU A 3 8.43 14.23 -11.21
C LEU A 3 7.71 13.34 -12.24
N PRO A 4 7.92 12.01 -12.23
CA PRO A 4 7.15 11.10 -13.07
C PRO A 4 5.67 11.14 -12.66
N SER A 5 4.76 10.86 -13.60
CA SER A 5 3.32 10.83 -13.32
C SER A 5 2.90 9.64 -12.47
N THR A 6 3.59 8.51 -12.63
CA THR A 6 3.34 7.28 -11.87
C THR A 6 4.62 6.64 -11.34
N TYR A 7 4.46 5.76 -10.37
CA TYR A 7 5.48 4.90 -9.80
C TYR A 7 5.01 3.44 -9.87
N ARG A 8 5.81 2.56 -10.47
CA ARG A 8 5.51 1.14 -10.54
C ARG A 8 5.84 0.45 -9.22
N LEU A 9 4.81 -0.07 -8.54
CA LEU A 9 4.92 -0.95 -7.39
C LEU A 9 4.87 -2.41 -7.86
N THR A 10 5.83 -3.22 -7.44
CA THR A 10 5.80 -4.68 -7.57
C THR A 10 5.81 -5.30 -6.17
N ILE A 11 4.75 -6.03 -5.81
CA ILE A 11 4.61 -6.64 -4.47
C ILE A 11 3.84 -7.95 -4.56
N ALA A 12 4.24 -8.98 -3.81
CA ALA A 12 3.57 -10.28 -3.78
C ALA A 12 3.21 -10.88 -5.16
N GLY A 13 4.06 -10.62 -6.17
CA GLY A 13 3.88 -11.11 -7.53
C GLY A 13 2.90 -10.32 -8.41
N ILE A 14 2.36 -9.19 -7.94
CA ILE A 14 1.50 -8.30 -8.70
C ILE A 14 2.17 -6.95 -8.95
N GLU A 15 1.74 -6.25 -9.99
CA GLU A 15 2.20 -4.91 -10.34
C GLU A 15 1.05 -3.88 -10.27
N ARG A 16 1.36 -2.65 -9.83
CA ARG A 16 0.45 -1.50 -9.82
C ARG A 16 1.20 -0.23 -10.24
N GLU A 17 0.54 0.62 -11.01
CA GLU A 17 1.03 1.97 -11.31
C GLU A 17 0.36 2.96 -10.34
N LEU A 18 1.13 3.50 -9.41
CA LEU A 18 0.65 4.42 -8.39
C LEU A 18 0.86 5.87 -8.84
N PRO A 19 -0.14 6.75 -8.74
CA PRO A 19 0.05 8.15 -9.09
C PRO A 19 1.04 8.82 -8.12
N VAL A 20 1.97 9.62 -8.65
CA VAL A 20 2.88 10.41 -7.82
C VAL A 20 2.23 11.74 -7.47
N VAL A 21 2.06 11.98 -6.17
CA VAL A 21 1.36 13.18 -5.65
C VAL A 21 2.30 14.00 -4.78
N ALA A 22 2.33 15.32 -5.01
CA ALA A 22 3.05 16.25 -4.15
C ALA A 22 2.27 16.44 -2.84
N VAL A 23 2.93 16.27 -1.70
CA VAL A 23 2.32 16.41 -0.37
C VAL A 23 2.92 17.58 0.42
N ALA A 24 4.10 18.06 0.02
CA ALA A 24 4.73 19.26 0.53
C ALA A 24 5.74 19.82 -0.51
N PRO A 25 6.23 21.06 -0.36
CA PRO A 25 7.28 21.59 -1.23
C PRO A 25 8.52 20.68 -1.24
N GLY A 26 8.90 20.19 -2.42
CA GLY A 26 10.05 19.29 -2.59
C GLY A 26 9.80 17.84 -2.15
N LEU A 27 8.57 17.48 -1.76
CA LEU A 27 8.21 16.13 -1.32
C LEU A 27 6.98 15.61 -2.07
N ALA A 28 7.15 14.46 -2.72
CA ALA A 28 6.09 13.71 -3.35
C ALA A 28 6.13 12.23 -2.94
N ILE A 29 4.97 11.59 -2.97
CA ILE A 29 4.81 10.17 -2.64
C ILE A 29 4.09 9.43 -3.76
N ALA A 30 4.32 8.13 -3.88
CA ALA A 30 3.45 7.25 -4.64
C ALA A 30 2.15 7.04 -3.83
N SER A 31 1.04 7.59 -4.32
CA SER A 31 -0.24 7.53 -3.63
C SER A 31 -0.83 6.13 -3.71
N PHE A 32 -0.71 5.39 -2.62
CA PHE A 32 -1.23 4.03 -2.48
C PHE A 32 -2.65 4.06 -1.91
N VAL A 33 -3.62 3.49 -2.64
CA VAL A 33 -5.01 3.32 -2.21
C VAL A 33 -5.39 1.86 -2.39
N ILE A 34 -5.63 1.16 -1.28
CA ILE A 34 -5.97 -0.26 -1.25
C ILE A 34 -7.48 -0.54 -1.30
N LEU A 35 -8.31 0.48 -1.05
CA LEU A 35 -9.76 0.33 -1.09
C LEU A 35 -10.22 -0.05 -2.51
N GLY A 36 -10.87 -1.20 -2.63
CA GLY A 36 -11.33 -1.76 -3.91
C GLY A 36 -10.33 -2.68 -4.61
N ASP A 37 -9.11 -2.83 -4.09
CA ASP A 37 -8.08 -3.74 -4.65
C ASP A 37 -8.02 -5.05 -3.87
N ALA A 38 -9.03 -5.91 -4.09
CA ALA A 38 -9.13 -7.21 -3.41
C ALA A 38 -7.96 -8.14 -3.74
N GLU A 39 -7.48 -8.13 -4.99
CA GLU A 39 -6.34 -8.97 -5.41
C GLU A 39 -5.08 -8.61 -4.62
N LEU A 40 -4.79 -7.31 -4.45
CA LEU A 40 -3.64 -6.88 -3.67
C LEU A 40 -3.73 -7.33 -2.22
N VAL A 41 -4.90 -7.21 -1.60
CA VAL A 41 -5.13 -7.68 -0.23
C VAL A 41 -4.89 -9.18 -0.12
N GLU A 42 -5.53 -9.98 -0.97
CA GLU A 42 -5.46 -11.45 -0.92
C GLU A 42 -4.03 -11.98 -1.14
N LYS A 43 -3.25 -11.32 -2.01
CA LYS A 43 -1.86 -11.68 -2.28
C LYS A 43 -0.91 -11.25 -1.17
N THR A 44 -1.14 -10.08 -0.55
CA THR A 44 -0.18 -9.49 0.40
C THR A 44 -0.43 -9.86 1.86
N ALA A 45 -1.69 -10.08 2.27
CA ALA A 45 -2.02 -10.39 3.66
C ALA A 45 -1.31 -11.67 4.18
N PRO A 46 -1.25 -12.80 3.44
CA PRO A 46 -0.53 -13.99 3.91
C PRO A 46 0.98 -13.76 4.09
N GLU A 47 1.59 -12.93 3.23
CA GLU A 47 3.01 -12.57 3.34
C GLU A 47 3.29 -11.71 4.57
N LEU A 48 2.35 -10.82 4.95
CA LEU A 48 2.42 -10.06 6.19
C LEU A 48 2.30 -10.98 7.41
N VAL A 49 1.33 -11.91 7.41
CA VAL A 49 1.12 -12.85 8.52
C VAL A 49 2.37 -13.67 8.84
N ARG A 50 3.14 -14.09 7.82
CA ARG A 50 4.41 -14.82 8.03
C ARG A 50 5.47 -14.00 8.78
N ARG A 51 5.36 -12.67 8.76
CA ARG A 51 6.30 -11.73 9.40
C ARG A 51 5.74 -11.14 10.69
N LEU A 52 4.47 -11.39 11.01
CA LEU A 52 3.83 -10.88 12.21
C LEU A 52 4.28 -11.70 13.44
N PRO A 53 4.65 -11.05 14.55
CA PRO A 53 4.75 -11.73 15.83
C PRO A 53 3.37 -12.18 16.30
N SER A 54 3.32 -13.05 17.32
CA SER A 54 2.06 -13.40 17.97
C SER A 54 1.44 -12.16 18.62
N VAL A 55 0.22 -11.83 18.20
CA VAL A 55 -0.54 -10.67 18.67
C VAL A 55 -2.00 -11.06 18.91
N GLN A 56 -2.65 -10.40 19.86
CA GLN A 56 -4.08 -10.59 20.14
C GLN A 56 -4.96 -9.60 19.38
N TYR A 57 -4.40 -8.46 18.98
CA TYR A 57 -5.13 -7.38 18.33
C TYR A 57 -4.33 -6.82 17.15
N LEU A 58 -5.04 -6.49 16.10
CA LEU A 58 -4.56 -5.67 14.99
C LEU A 58 -5.27 -4.32 15.07
N VAL A 59 -4.53 -3.24 14.92
CA VAL A 59 -5.05 -1.86 14.99
C VAL A 59 -4.59 -1.11 13.75
N SER A 60 -5.54 -0.59 12.97
CA SER A 60 -5.29 0.30 11.84
C SER A 60 -5.56 1.75 12.22
N ALA A 61 -4.82 2.69 11.61
CA ALA A 61 -4.98 4.12 11.87
C ALA A 61 -6.28 4.70 11.27
N GLU A 62 -6.70 4.23 10.10
CA GLU A 62 -7.87 4.76 9.40
C GLU A 62 -8.46 3.75 8.39
N ALA A 63 -9.44 4.20 7.60
CA ALA A 63 -10.27 3.39 6.74
C ALA A 63 -9.51 2.64 5.62
N LYS A 64 -8.44 3.21 5.07
CA LYS A 64 -7.66 2.54 4.02
C LYS A 64 -6.90 1.34 4.57
N GLY A 65 -6.60 1.26 5.86
CA GLY A 65 -6.00 0.05 6.42
C GLY A 65 -7.00 -1.09 6.70
N ILE A 66 -8.31 -0.83 6.65
CA ILE A 66 -9.35 -1.85 6.97
C ILE A 66 -9.25 -3.11 6.11
N PRO A 67 -9.06 -3.06 4.78
CA PRO A 67 -9.02 -4.28 3.98
C PRO A 67 -7.87 -5.23 4.35
N LEU A 68 -6.80 -4.71 4.95
CA LEU A 68 -5.58 -5.47 5.25
C LEU A 68 -5.48 -5.90 6.72
N ALA A 69 -6.11 -5.15 7.63
CA ALA A 69 -6.11 -5.41 9.07
C ALA A 69 -7.16 -6.44 9.46
#